data_AF-A0AAD5B6W1-F1
#
_entry.id   AF-A0AAD5B6W1-F1
#
_cell.length_a   1.000
_cell.length_b   1.000
_cell.length_c   1.000
_cell.angle_alpha   90.00
_cell.angle_beta   90.00
_cell.angle_gamma   90.00
#
_symmetry.space_group_name_H-M   'P 1'
#
loop_
_entity.id
_entity.type
_entity.pdbx_description
1 polymer ?
#
loop_
_entity_poly.entity_id
_entity_poly.type
_entity_poly.pdbx_seq_one_letter_code
_entity_poly.pdbx_strand_id
1 'polypeptide(L)'
;MCSWCIVGNVVSLPPQCRMVCKDVPAETMYDVLHDIEYRRKWDSNVIETFDIGKLTVNADIGYYSWKCPKPLKNRDVITLRSWLPMGNDYIIMNYSVKHPVSYEVKGQHHLF
;
A
#
# COMPACT_ATOMS: atom_id res chain seq x y z
N MET A 1 -0.24 -5.40 9.61
CA MET A 1 -0.48 -4.01 9.16
C MET A 1 0.81 -3.53 8.50
N CYS A 2 0.78 -3.20 7.21
CA CYS A 2 1.95 -2.72 6.47
C CYS A 2 2.00 -1.19 6.55
N SER A 3 2.64 -0.66 7.59
CA SER A 3 2.99 0.76 7.67
C SER A 3 4.34 0.98 6.99
N TRP A 4 4.43 1.97 6.11
CA TRP A 4 5.66 2.36 5.43
C TRP A 4 6.15 3.69 6.00
N CYS A 5 7.42 3.78 6.38
CA CYS A 5 8.04 5.05 6.76
C CYS A 5 9.30 5.27 5.90
N ILE A 6 9.40 6.45 5.30
CA ILE A 6 10.49 6.91 4.46
C ILE A 6 11.25 7.99 5.24
N VAL A 7 12.49 7.72 5.63
CA VAL A 7 13.37 8.68 6.32
C VAL A 7 14.57 8.95 5.43
N GLY A 8 14.64 10.14 4.83
CA GLY A 8 15.51 10.41 3.68
C GLY A 8 15.35 9.31 2.62
N ASN A 9 16.44 8.64 2.23
CA ASN A 9 16.37 7.56 1.25
C ASN A 9 16.17 6.16 1.87
N VAL A 10 15.66 6.08 3.10
CA VAL A 10 15.47 4.83 3.83
C VAL A 10 13.99 4.46 3.88
N VAL A 11 13.62 3.27 3.43
CA VAL A 11 12.24 2.74 3.53
C VAL A 11 12.16 1.69 4.63
N SER A 12 11.12 1.75 5.48
CA SER A 12 10.91 0.84 6.62
C SER A 12 9.50 0.22 6.69
N LEU A 13 9.41 -1.07 7.08
CA LEU A 13 8.20 -1.94 7.07
C LEU A 13 8.12 -2.92 8.25
N PRO A 14 7.02 -3.10 9.00
CA PRO A 14 6.89 -4.19 10.00
C PRO A 14 6.50 -5.57 9.40
N PRO A 15 7.12 -6.71 9.82
CA PRO A 15 8.29 -6.86 10.68
C PRO A 15 9.52 -6.21 10.02
N GLN A 16 10.21 -5.36 10.79
CA GLN A 16 11.11 -4.28 10.35
C GLN A 16 12.08 -4.68 9.22
N CYS A 17 11.70 -4.40 7.97
CA CYS A 17 12.62 -4.35 6.82
C CYS A 17 13.11 -2.91 6.68
N ARG A 18 14.42 -2.73 6.45
CA ARG A 18 15.04 -1.42 6.20
C ARG A 18 15.84 -1.50 4.89
N MET A 19 15.53 -0.62 3.94
CA MET A 19 16.24 -0.51 2.67
C MET A 19 16.86 0.87 2.54
N VAL A 20 18.09 0.98 2.01
CA VAL A 20 18.79 2.25 1.77
C VAL A 20 18.98 2.44 0.27
N CYS A 21 18.37 3.48 -0.32
CA CYS A 21 18.48 3.80 -1.74
C CYS A 21 19.46 4.96 -1.95
N LYS A 22 20.70 4.70 -2.39
CA LYS A 22 21.70 5.78 -2.50
C LYS A 22 21.41 6.76 -3.65
N ASP A 23 20.89 6.23 -4.75
CA ASP A 23 20.76 6.97 -6.02
C ASP A 23 19.31 7.40 -6.32
N VAL A 24 18.41 7.23 -5.35
CA VAL A 24 16.99 7.57 -5.49
C VAL A 24 16.61 8.56 -4.39
N PRO A 25 16.13 9.77 -4.75
CA PRO A 25 15.61 10.73 -3.78
C PRO A 25 14.40 10.20 -3.00
N ALA A 26 14.23 10.68 -1.76
CA ALA A 26 13.09 10.36 -0.91
C ALA A 26 11.73 10.64 -1.59
N GLU A 27 11.62 11.78 -2.29
CA GLU A 27 10.43 12.18 -3.05
C GLU A 27 10.06 11.16 -4.13
N THR A 28 11.04 10.61 -4.84
CA THR A 28 10.79 9.61 -5.88
C THR A 28 10.26 8.31 -5.26
N MET A 29 10.80 7.89 -4.11
CA MET A 29 10.28 6.74 -3.38
C MET A 29 8.86 6.99 -2.87
N TYR A 30 8.58 8.21 -2.41
CA TYR A 30 7.25 8.61 -1.97
C TYR A 30 6.23 8.55 -3.11
N ASP A 31 6.58 9.08 -4.29
CA ASP A 31 5.72 9.05 -5.48
C ASP A 31 5.46 7.62 -5.96
N VAL A 32 6.49 6.77 -6.03
CA VAL A 32 6.36 5.35 -6.42
C VAL A 32 5.44 4.58 -5.47
N LEU A 33 5.44 4.90 -4.18
CA LEU A 33 4.57 4.26 -3.18
C LEU A 33 3.13 4.81 -3.20
N HIS A 34 2.91 6.04 -3.65
CA HIS A 34 1.59 6.64 -3.82
C HIS A 34 0.91 6.23 -5.11
N ASP A 35 1.66 6.01 -6.18
CA ASP A 35 1.14 5.73 -7.51
C ASP A 35 0.60 4.29 -7.62
N ILE A 36 -0.73 4.18 -7.58
CA ILE A 36 -1.48 2.93 -7.66
C ILE A 36 -1.41 2.33 -9.08
N GLU A 37 -1.35 3.17 -10.12
CA GLU A 37 -1.25 2.70 -11.50
C GLU A 37 0.15 2.14 -11.76
N TYR A 38 1.18 2.84 -11.31
CA TYR A 38 2.56 2.39 -11.40
C TYR A 38 2.81 1.13 -10.58
N ARG A 39 2.07 0.92 -9.49
CA ARG A 39 2.16 -0.31 -8.69
C ARG A 39 1.94 -1.58 -9.49
N ARG A 40 1.04 -1.55 -10.49
CA ARG A 40 0.80 -2.68 -11.40
C ARG A 40 2.01 -3.01 -12.28
N LYS A 41 2.94 -2.07 -12.47
CA LYS A 41 4.15 -2.28 -13.28
C LYS A 41 5.26 -2.98 -12.50
N TRP A 42 5.46 -2.64 -11.23
CA TRP A 42 6.58 -3.16 -10.44
C TRP A 42 6.18 -4.31 -9.48
N ASP A 43 4.94 -4.35 -9.01
CA ASP A 43 4.46 -5.42 -8.13
C ASP A 43 3.81 -6.55 -8.97
N SER A 44 4.60 -7.58 -9.27
CA SER A 44 4.18 -8.72 -10.08
C SER A 44 3.04 -9.55 -9.47
N ASN A 45 2.78 -9.37 -8.16
CA ASN A 45 1.76 -10.13 -7.45
C ASN A 45 0.41 -9.43 -7.45
N VAL A 46 0.32 -8.15 -7.83
CA VAL A 46 -0.94 -7.42 -7.90
C VAL A 46 -1.88 -8.10 -8.89
N ILE A 47 -3.12 -8.30 -8.46
CA ILE A 47 -4.24 -8.69 -9.33
C ILE A 47 -5.01 -7.41 -9.69
N GLU A 48 -5.49 -6.72 -8.66
CA GLU A 48 -6.31 -5.53 -8.81
C GLU A 48 -6.12 -4.58 -7.63
N THR A 49 -6.07 -3.29 -7.94
CA THR A 49 -6.00 -2.21 -6.97
C THR A 49 -6.65 -0.96 -7.53
N PHE A 50 -7.41 -0.24 -6.71
CA PHE A 50 -8.09 1.01 -7.03
C PHE A 50 -8.46 1.77 -5.75
N ASP A 51 -8.60 3.09 -5.86
CA ASP A 51 -9.11 3.91 -4.78
C ASP A 51 -10.64 3.80 -4.68
N ILE A 52 -11.13 3.58 -3.47
CA ILE A 52 -12.57 3.56 -3.15
C ILE A 52 -13.06 4.98 -2.90
N GLY A 53 -12.28 5.80 -2.18
CA GLY A 53 -12.64 7.18 -1.90
C GLY A 53 -11.65 7.89 -0.99
N LYS A 54 -11.73 9.22 -0.98
CA LYS A 54 -10.86 10.10 -0.18
C LYS A 54 -11.59 10.53 1.09
N LEU A 55 -10.95 10.35 2.25
CA LEU A 55 -11.51 10.74 3.56
C LEU A 55 -11.10 12.17 3.94
N THR A 56 -9.83 12.51 3.73
CA THR A 56 -9.26 13.83 4.02
C THR A 56 -8.23 14.18 2.94
N VAL A 57 -7.63 15.37 3.00
CA VAL A 57 -6.55 15.76 2.07
C VAL A 57 -5.39 14.76 2.04
N ASN A 58 -5.17 14.04 3.14
CA ASN A 58 -4.04 13.13 3.37
C ASN A 58 -4.45 11.74 3.89
N ALA A 59 -5.69 11.32 3.62
CA ALA A 59 -6.16 9.98 3.90
C ALA A 59 -7.18 9.50 2.87
N ASP A 60 -7.04 8.25 2.44
CA ASP A 60 -7.92 7.57 1.50
C ASP A 60 -8.29 6.16 1.98
N ILE A 61 -9.31 5.58 1.35
CA ILE A 61 -9.66 4.17 1.42
C ILE A 61 -9.42 3.57 0.04
N GLY A 62 -8.69 2.47 -0.01
CA GLY A 62 -8.37 1.76 -1.26
C GLY A 62 -8.57 0.26 -1.14
N TYR A 63 -8.81 -0.38 -2.28
CA TYR A 63 -8.84 -1.83 -2.45
C TYR A 63 -7.51 -2.34 -3.01
N TYR A 64 -7.05 -3.47 -2.51
CA TYR A 64 -5.84 -4.14 -2.98
C TYR A 64 -5.98 -5.66 -2.93
N SER A 65 -5.70 -6.33 -4.05
CA SER A 65 -5.70 -7.79 -4.16
C SER A 65 -4.42 -8.32 -4.80
N TRP A 66 -3.97 -9.49 -4.34
CA TRP A 66 -2.72 -10.09 -4.78
C TRP A 66 -2.77 -11.61 -4.91
N LYS A 67 -1.90 -12.12 -5.77
CA LYS A 67 -1.68 -13.54 -6.02
C LYS A 67 -0.95 -14.16 -4.85
N CYS A 68 -1.44 -15.30 -4.38
CA CYS A 68 -0.73 -16.13 -3.40
C CYS A 68 -0.18 -17.40 -4.09
N PRO A 69 0.96 -17.93 -3.61
CA PRO A 69 1.47 -19.20 -4.10
C PRO A 69 0.48 -20.34 -3.78
N LYS A 70 0.24 -21.23 -4.75
CA LYS A 70 -0.60 -22.42 -4.55
C LYS A 70 -0.03 -23.28 -3.42
N PRO A 71 -0.87 -23.89 -2.57
CA PRO A 71 -2.34 -24.04 -2.68
C PRO A 71 -3.17 -22.91 -2.04
N LEU A 72 -2.55 -21.80 -1.62
CA LEU A 72 -3.28 -20.72 -0.96
C LEU A 72 -4.20 -20.00 -1.94
N LYS A 73 -5.40 -19.62 -1.46
CA LYS A 73 -6.27 -18.71 -2.20
C LYS A 73 -5.61 -17.33 -2.27
N ASN A 74 -5.84 -16.63 -3.38
CA ASN A 74 -5.50 -15.22 -3.50
C ASN A 74 -6.17 -14.42 -2.39
N ARG A 75 -5.63 -13.25 -2.08
CA ARG A 75 -6.12 -12.44 -0.97
C ARG A 75 -6.41 -11.03 -1.43
N ASP A 76 -7.31 -10.40 -0.71
CA ASP A 76 -7.65 -8.99 -0.84
C ASP A 76 -7.82 -8.33 0.51
N VAL A 77 -7.70 -7.01 0.51
CA VAL A 77 -7.83 -6.16 1.68
C VAL A 77 -8.39 -4.81 1.27
N ILE A 78 -9.20 -4.23 2.14
CA ILE A 78 -9.54 -2.81 2.08
C ILE A 78 -8.70 -2.10 3.13
N THR A 79 -7.96 -1.08 2.72
CA THR A 79 -7.05 -0.34 3.59
C THR A 79 -7.45 1.12 3.65
N LEU A 80 -7.44 1.68 4.87
CA LEU A 80 -7.31 3.12 5.05
C LEU A 80 -5.81 3.44 5.04
N ARG A 81 -5.41 4.29 4.10
CA ARG A 81 -4.05 4.81 3.99
C ARG A 81 -4.03 6.27 4.39
N SER A 82 -3.08 6.67 5.21
CA SER A 82 -2.83 8.07 5.54
C SER A 82 -1.35 8.39 5.44
N TRP A 83 -1.06 9.61 4.98
CA TRP A 83 0.31 10.08 4.78
C TRP A 83 0.57 11.43 5.43
N LEU A 84 1.84 11.64 5.77
CA LEU A 84 2.33 12.89 6.37
C LEU A 84 3.75 13.19 5.87
N PRO A 85 3.95 14.26 5.09
CA PRO A 85 5.27 14.80 4.82
C PRO A 85 5.80 15.57 6.05
N MET A 86 7.07 15.35 6.39
CA MET A 86 7.76 15.91 7.56
C MET A 86 9.11 16.51 7.15
N GLY A 87 9.08 17.55 6.32
CA GLY A 87 10.29 18.14 5.76
C GLY A 87 10.94 17.20 4.75
N ASN A 88 12.05 16.56 5.11
CA ASN A 88 12.78 15.62 4.25
C ASN A 88 12.33 14.16 4.40
N ASP A 89 11.43 13.89 5.35
CA ASP A 89 10.91 12.56 5.65
C ASP A 89 9.43 12.46 5.28
N TYR A 90 8.98 11.24 5.01
CA TYR A 90 7.59 10.96 4.65
C TYR A 90 7.09 9.71 5.36
N ILE A 91 5.89 9.76 5.91
CA ILE A 91 5.25 8.61 6.56
C ILE A 91 3.99 8.24 5.77
N ILE A 92 3.80 6.94 5.51
CA ILE A 92 2.61 6.37 4.89
C ILE A 92 2.12 5.18 5.74
N MET A 93 1.06 5.35 6.51
CA MET A 93 0.50 4.29 7.32
C MET A 93 -0.72 3.68 6.65
N ASN A 94 -0.83 2.35 6.68
CA ASN A 94 -2.00 1.63 6.19
C ASN A 94 -2.52 0.71 7.28
N TYR A 95 -3.84 0.70 7.46
CA TYR A 95 -4.49 -0.30 8.29
C TYR A 95 -5.75 -0.84 7.62
N SER A 96 -6.04 -2.12 7.87
CA SER A 96 -7.20 -2.78 7.29
C SER A 96 -8.48 -2.27 7.93
N VAL A 97 -9.48 -1.95 7.11
CA VAL A 97 -10.79 -1.47 7.54
C VAL A 97 -11.90 -2.33 6.95
N LYS A 98 -13.00 -2.49 7.70
CA LYS A 98 -14.23 -3.05 7.17
C LYS A 98 -14.97 -1.96 6.41
N HIS A 99 -15.31 -2.21 5.15
CA HIS A 99 -16.14 -1.32 4.36
C HIS A 99 -17.50 -1.98 4.11
N PRO A 100 -18.63 -1.25 4.25
CA PRO A 100 -19.97 -1.82 4.12
C PRO A 100 -20.25 -2.35 2.70
N VAL A 101 -19.59 -1.79 1.69
CA VAL A 101 -19.61 -2.33 0.32
C VAL A 101 -18.49 -3.34 0.19
N SER A 102 -18.86 -4.61 -0.05
CA SER A 102 -17.90 -5.66 -0.39
C SER A 102 -17.55 -5.60 -1.87
N TYR A 103 -16.28 -5.29 -2.16
CA TYR A 103 -15.73 -5.40 -3.51
C TYR A 103 -15.28 -6.86 -3.70
N GLU A 104 -16.24 -7.77 -3.87
CA GLU A 104 -15.95 -9.20 -3.99
C GLU A 104 -15.38 -9.54 -5.37
N VAL A 105 -14.07 -9.70 -5.46
CA VAL A 105 -13.46 -10.43 -6.55
C VAL A 105 -13.60 -11.93 -6.25
N LYS A 106 -14.40 -12.64 -7.06
CA LYS A 106 -14.70 -14.07 -6.85
C LYS A 106 -13.42 -14.91 -6.68
N GLY A 107 -13.39 -15.74 -5.64
CA GLY A 107 -12.31 -16.71 -5.39
C GLY A 107 -11.14 -16.19 -4.55
N GLN A 108 -11.25 -14.98 -4.00
CA GLN A 108 -10.26 -14.42 -3.08
C GLN A 108 -10.68 -14.61 -1.61
N HIS A 109 -9.68 -14.60 -0.72
CA HIS A 109 -9.85 -14.65 0.72
C HIS A 109 -9.69 -13.24 1.31
N HIS A 110 -10.82 -12.64 1.69
CA HIS A 110 -10.87 -11.28 2.23
C HIS A 110 -10.19 -11.19 3.60
N LEU A 111 -9.27 -10.23 3.72
CA LEU A 111 -8.70 -9.86 4.99
C LEU A 111 -9.51 -8.68 5.56
N PHE A 112 -10.37 -9.04 6.54
CA PHE A 112 -11.15 -8.20 7.46
C PHE A 112 -12.49 -7.65 6.99
#